data_AF-A0A359CWQ1-F1
#
_entry.id   AF-A0A359CWQ1-F1
#
_cell.length_a   1.000
_cell.length_b   1.000
_cell.length_c   1.000
_cell.angle_alpha   90.00
_cell.angle_beta   90.00
_cell.angle_gamma   90.00
#
_symmetry.space_group_name_H-M   'P 1'
#
loop_
_entity.id
_entity.type
_entity.pdbx_description
1 polymer ?
#
loop_
_entity_poly.entity_id
_entity_poly.type
_entity_poly.pdbx_seq_one_letter_code
_entity_poly.pdbx_strand_id
1 'polypeptide(L)'
;MNLNELKYCPGTLAEGFSAYSPSCLRNMFSGKKVNYILPYEQPQQNEEVAALFIENRKRISISGVQEKLSFLLDKNLLRLTKEGEKGTYILKPIPRDLKKVDQIPANEHLTMQIAKQVFNLNTAENALVFFKNGSPAYITKRFDVKKEGGKWGKEDFATLAGKTKDNAGVNFKYDYSYEEIGMLIQKYVPAWRVEIEKYFSLVVFNYLFSNGDAHLKNFSLLESSKGDYLLSPAYDLINTRLHVDDSDFALDKGLFADDFKSEECKKNGQPSINDFTEFAKRIGVVVSRIEKLLNPFVEKQSFIETLVNHSFLSKADKRGYLLMYNTRRNYLKKTI
;
A
#
# COMPACT_ATOMS: atom_id res chain seq x y z
N MET A 1 -0.38 -3.38 -24.41
CA MET A 1 0.54 -2.22 -24.36
C MET A 1 1.82 -2.63 -25.07
N ASN A 2 2.35 -1.82 -26.00
CA ASN A 2 3.64 -2.13 -26.62
C ASN A 2 4.76 -1.76 -25.61
N LEU A 3 5.44 -2.75 -25.05
CA LEU A 3 6.50 -2.52 -24.05
C LEU A 3 7.74 -1.82 -24.62
N ASN A 4 7.83 -1.70 -25.95
CA ASN A 4 8.91 -1.00 -26.65
C ASN A 4 8.67 0.52 -26.77
N GLU A 5 7.52 1.03 -26.30
CA GLU A 5 7.11 2.44 -26.42
C GLU A 5 6.77 3.06 -25.06
N LEU A 6 7.46 2.65 -23.99
CA LEU A 6 7.27 3.26 -22.68
C LEU A 6 7.61 4.76 -22.72
N LYS A 7 6.65 5.59 -22.29
CA LYS A 7 6.82 7.05 -22.14
C LYS A 7 7.13 7.47 -20.71
N TYR A 8 6.80 6.59 -19.75
CA TYR A 8 6.90 6.86 -18.32
C TYR A 8 7.66 5.74 -17.64
N CYS A 9 8.48 6.11 -16.65
CA CYS A 9 9.23 5.17 -15.84
C CYS A 9 8.27 4.20 -15.11
N PRO A 10 8.42 2.88 -15.26
CA PRO A 10 7.57 1.90 -14.55
C PRO A 10 7.77 1.88 -13.03
N GLY A 11 8.82 2.55 -12.51
CA GLY A 11 9.08 2.67 -11.08
C GLY A 11 8.51 3.95 -10.47
N THR A 12 8.70 5.10 -11.13
CA THR A 12 8.42 6.42 -10.54
C THR A 12 7.35 7.22 -11.28
N LEU A 13 6.80 6.72 -12.40
CA LEU A 13 5.89 7.46 -13.29
C LEU A 13 6.47 8.77 -13.84
N ALA A 14 7.78 8.94 -13.77
CA ALA A 14 8.48 10.07 -14.36
C ALA A 14 8.43 9.99 -15.89
N GLU A 15 8.12 11.12 -16.54
CA GLU A 15 8.08 11.24 -18.00
C GLU A 15 9.46 11.18 -18.65
N GLY A 16 9.51 10.76 -19.91
CA GLY A 16 10.74 10.75 -20.72
C GLY A 16 11.61 9.53 -20.52
N PHE A 17 11.10 8.48 -19.87
CA PHE A 17 11.84 7.25 -19.61
C PHE A 17 11.19 6.06 -20.31
N SER A 18 11.95 5.39 -21.17
CA SER A 18 11.60 4.11 -21.80
C SER A 18 12.00 2.89 -20.97
N ALA A 19 12.56 3.11 -19.77
CA ALA A 19 12.97 2.08 -18.81
C ALA A 19 12.88 2.62 -17.38
N TYR A 20 13.49 1.94 -16.41
CA TYR A 20 13.61 2.50 -15.07
C TYR A 20 14.48 3.76 -15.05
N SER A 21 13.99 4.81 -14.38
CA SER A 21 14.72 6.05 -14.16
C SER A 21 15.92 5.81 -13.22
N PRO A 22 16.97 6.65 -13.26
CA PRO A 22 18.10 6.53 -12.34
C PRO A 22 17.69 6.52 -10.87
N SER A 23 16.66 7.29 -10.50
CA SER A 23 16.12 7.32 -9.14
C SER A 23 15.47 5.98 -8.76
N CYS A 24 14.67 5.40 -9.66
CA CYS A 24 14.11 4.06 -9.47
C CYS A 24 15.23 3.03 -9.26
N LEU A 25 16.22 2.99 -10.16
CA LEU A 25 17.30 2.01 -10.07
C LEU A 25 18.06 2.10 -8.73
N ARG A 26 18.34 3.31 -8.24
CA ARG A 26 18.99 3.52 -6.94
C ARG A 26 18.15 2.99 -5.78
N ASN A 27 16.87 3.37 -5.71
CA ASN A 27 16.03 3.08 -4.55
C ASN A 27 15.53 1.62 -4.56
N MET A 28 14.96 1.18 -5.68
CA MET A 28 14.40 -0.16 -5.84
C MET A 28 15.48 -1.23 -5.98
N PHE A 29 16.52 -0.97 -6.79
CA PHE A 29 17.45 -2.00 -7.25
C PHE A 29 18.90 -1.75 -6.83
N SER A 30 19.12 -0.85 -5.85
CA SER A 30 20.46 -0.54 -5.31
C SER A 30 21.46 -0.12 -6.39
N GLY A 31 20.99 0.59 -7.42
CA GLY A 31 21.78 1.11 -8.54
C GLY A 31 22.05 0.11 -9.66
N LYS A 32 21.62 -1.15 -9.52
CA LYS A 32 21.84 -2.18 -10.54
C LYS A 32 20.97 -1.97 -11.77
N LYS A 33 21.47 -2.32 -12.97
CA LYS A 33 20.77 -2.13 -14.25
C LYS A 33 19.74 -3.24 -14.49
N VAL A 34 18.62 -3.16 -13.80
CA VAL A 34 17.53 -4.15 -13.87
C VAL A 34 16.62 -3.85 -15.06
N ASN A 35 16.21 -4.91 -15.77
CA ASN A 35 15.20 -4.80 -16.82
C ASN A 35 13.79 -4.83 -16.20
N TYR A 36 12.88 -4.00 -16.71
CA TYR A 36 11.48 -3.99 -16.31
C TYR A 36 10.70 -5.19 -16.87
N ILE A 37 11.25 -5.92 -17.84
CA ILE A 37 10.70 -7.18 -18.37
C ILE A 37 11.36 -8.36 -17.66
N LEU A 38 10.52 -9.24 -17.10
CA LEU A 38 10.93 -10.47 -16.44
C LEU A 38 11.31 -11.56 -17.46
N PRO A 39 12.21 -12.49 -17.09
CA PRO A 39 12.54 -13.64 -17.94
C PRO A 39 11.45 -14.72 -17.96
N TYR A 40 10.26 -14.46 -17.41
CA TYR A 40 9.18 -15.43 -17.22
C TYR A 40 7.97 -15.12 -18.11
N GLU A 41 7.30 -16.16 -18.57
CA GLU A 41 5.94 -16.06 -19.11
C GLU A 41 4.93 -15.83 -17.97
N GLN A 42 3.70 -15.46 -18.31
CA GLN A 42 2.66 -15.44 -17.30
C GLN A 42 2.34 -16.87 -16.81
N PRO A 43 2.12 -17.07 -15.50
CA PRO A 43 1.83 -18.38 -14.91
C PRO A 43 0.60 -19.10 -15.48
N GLN A 44 -0.33 -18.39 -16.11
CA GLN A 44 -1.52 -18.98 -16.74
C GLN A 44 -1.22 -19.54 -18.14
N GLN A 45 -0.06 -19.21 -18.72
CA GLN A 45 0.28 -19.55 -20.11
C GLN A 45 1.34 -20.65 -20.23
N ASN A 46 1.97 -21.06 -19.13
CA ASN A 46 3.01 -22.09 -19.14
C ASN A 46 2.96 -22.90 -17.85
N GLU A 47 2.80 -24.23 -17.99
CA GLU A 47 2.66 -25.16 -16.85
C GLU A 47 3.94 -25.28 -16.00
N GLU A 48 5.12 -25.24 -16.62
CA GLU A 48 6.40 -25.27 -15.90
C GLU A 48 6.59 -23.99 -15.07
N VAL A 49 6.27 -22.82 -15.64
CA VAL A 49 6.26 -21.54 -14.93
C VAL A 49 5.20 -21.55 -13.82
N ALA A 50 4.02 -22.12 -14.08
CA ALA A 50 2.99 -22.29 -13.06
C ALA A 50 3.50 -23.14 -11.88
N ALA A 51 4.19 -24.25 -12.16
CA ALA A 51 4.77 -25.12 -11.15
C ALA A 51 5.82 -24.40 -10.31
N LEU A 52 6.74 -23.65 -10.95
CA LEU A 52 7.73 -22.81 -10.26
C LEU A 52 7.06 -21.77 -9.34
N PHE A 53 5.96 -21.18 -9.79
CA PHE A 53 5.21 -20.18 -9.02
C PHE A 53 4.48 -20.82 -7.83
N ILE A 54 3.86 -21.98 -8.01
CA ILE A 54 3.20 -22.73 -6.93
C ILE A 54 4.23 -23.13 -5.88
N GLU A 55 5.38 -23.65 -6.29
CA GLU A 55 6.45 -24.05 -5.38
C GLU A 55 7.01 -22.84 -4.62
N ASN A 56 7.18 -21.70 -5.31
CA ASN A 56 7.64 -20.46 -4.70
C ASN A 56 6.64 -19.89 -3.67
N ARG A 57 5.33 -20.05 -3.86
CA ARG A 57 4.31 -19.63 -2.87
C ARG A 57 4.48 -20.31 -1.52
N LYS A 58 4.82 -21.61 -1.51
CA LYS A 58 5.04 -22.36 -0.26
C LYS A 58 6.15 -21.76 0.60
N ARG A 59 7.05 -20.96 0.00
CA ARG A 59 8.19 -20.32 0.66
C ARG A 59 7.84 -18.98 1.32
N ILE A 60 6.64 -18.44 1.06
CA ILE A 60 6.14 -17.20 1.66
C ILE A 60 5.10 -17.53 2.74
N SER A 61 5.45 -17.28 4.00
CA SER A 61 4.48 -17.23 5.11
C SER A 61 3.92 -15.82 5.25
N ILE A 62 2.98 -15.44 4.37
CA ILE A 62 2.29 -14.14 4.45
C ILE A 62 0.81 -14.37 4.18
N SER A 63 -0.04 -13.96 5.13
CA SER A 63 -1.49 -13.99 4.98
C SER A 63 -1.97 -13.03 3.88
N GLY A 64 -2.95 -13.47 3.10
CA GLY A 64 -3.63 -12.65 2.09
C GLY A 64 -4.27 -13.53 1.02
N VAL A 65 -5.30 -13.01 0.35
CA VAL A 65 -6.00 -13.69 -0.76
C VAL A 65 -5.21 -13.57 -2.07
N GLN A 66 -4.39 -12.53 -2.20
CA GLN A 66 -3.59 -12.27 -3.40
C GLN A 66 -2.32 -13.13 -3.46
N GLU A 67 -2.03 -13.65 -4.65
CA GLU A 67 -0.81 -14.41 -4.93
C GLU A 67 0.44 -13.56 -4.68
N LYS A 68 1.37 -14.06 -3.86
CA LYS A 68 2.65 -13.41 -3.55
C LYS A 68 3.81 -14.35 -3.89
N LEU A 69 4.83 -13.82 -4.53
CA LEU A 69 6.01 -14.57 -4.98
C LEU A 69 7.28 -13.92 -4.46
N SER A 70 8.24 -14.75 -4.06
CA SER A 70 9.49 -14.35 -3.47
C SER A 70 10.56 -14.26 -4.55
N PHE A 71 11.10 -13.06 -4.71
CA PHE A 71 12.10 -12.75 -5.71
C PHE A 71 13.39 -12.27 -5.05
N LEU A 72 14.50 -12.44 -5.76
CA LEU A 72 15.77 -11.82 -5.45
C LEU A 72 16.38 -11.17 -6.69
N LEU A 73 17.28 -10.22 -6.43
CA LEU A 73 18.05 -9.54 -7.46
C LEU A 73 19.45 -10.16 -7.56
N ASP A 74 19.60 -11.10 -8.48
CA ASP A 74 20.85 -11.78 -8.78
C ASP A 74 21.61 -11.03 -9.88
N LYS A 75 22.69 -10.35 -9.51
CA LYS A 75 23.34 -9.34 -10.37
C LYS A 75 22.28 -8.35 -10.89
N ASN A 76 21.99 -8.35 -12.19
CA ASN A 76 21.00 -7.48 -12.82
C ASN A 76 19.64 -8.15 -13.10
N LEU A 77 19.47 -9.41 -12.67
CA LEU A 77 18.30 -10.23 -12.99
C LEU A 77 17.39 -10.41 -11.78
N LEU A 78 16.11 -10.03 -11.93
CA LEU A 78 15.06 -10.41 -11.00
C LEU A 78 14.64 -11.86 -11.28
N ARG A 79 14.82 -12.73 -10.29
CA ARG A 79 14.45 -14.15 -10.40
C ARG A 79 13.73 -14.66 -9.15
N LEU A 80 12.95 -15.72 -9.32
CA LEU A 80 12.39 -16.48 -8.21
C LEU A 80 13.50 -17.00 -7.29
N THR A 81 13.20 -17.02 -6.00
CA THR A 81 14.06 -17.68 -4.99
C THR A 81 14.02 -19.19 -5.15
N LYS A 82 15.19 -19.81 -5.03
CA LYS A 82 15.38 -21.25 -4.89
C LYS A 82 15.29 -21.66 -3.42
N GLU A 83 15.29 -22.97 -3.18
CA GLU A 83 15.35 -23.51 -1.81
C GLU A 83 16.59 -23.00 -1.06
N GLY A 84 16.42 -22.66 0.22
CA GLY A 84 17.45 -22.07 1.07
C GLY A 84 17.71 -20.57 0.85
N GLU A 85 17.22 -19.98 -0.25
CA GLU A 85 17.40 -18.55 -0.53
C GLU A 85 16.36 -17.67 0.19
N LYS A 86 16.79 -16.49 0.64
CA LYS A 86 15.92 -15.49 1.26
C LYS A 86 15.56 -14.42 0.22
N GLY A 87 14.29 -14.35 -0.17
CA GLY A 87 13.83 -13.32 -1.09
C GLY A 87 13.85 -11.93 -0.48
N THR A 88 14.34 -10.97 -1.27
CA THR A 88 14.45 -9.54 -0.91
C THR A 88 13.35 -8.70 -1.57
N TYR A 89 12.57 -9.30 -2.47
CA TYR A 89 11.46 -8.68 -3.17
C TYR A 89 10.21 -9.56 -3.08
N ILE A 90 9.05 -8.91 -3.11
CA ILE A 90 7.75 -9.57 -3.25
C ILE A 90 7.15 -9.12 -4.58
N LEU A 91 6.82 -10.10 -5.42
CA LEU A 91 6.11 -9.88 -6.67
C LEU A 91 4.65 -10.31 -6.53
N LYS A 92 3.74 -9.46 -7.00
CA LYS A 92 2.29 -9.66 -7.00
C LYS A 92 1.79 -9.60 -8.45
N PRO A 93 1.48 -10.75 -9.07
CA PRO A 93 0.91 -10.78 -10.41
C PRO A 93 -0.56 -10.34 -10.40
N ILE A 94 -1.17 -10.27 -11.58
CA ILE A 94 -2.62 -10.12 -11.74
C ILE A 94 -3.32 -11.30 -11.01
N PRO A 95 -4.24 -11.03 -10.07
CA PRO A 95 -5.03 -12.07 -9.43
C PRO A 95 -5.85 -12.89 -10.43
N ARG A 96 -6.05 -14.17 -10.17
CA ARG A 96 -6.76 -15.09 -11.09
C ARG A 96 -8.29 -15.05 -10.97
N ASP A 97 -8.81 -14.75 -9.78
CA ASP A 97 -10.18 -15.14 -9.38
C ASP A 97 -11.18 -13.98 -9.26
N LEU A 98 -10.89 -12.81 -9.85
CA LEU A 98 -11.69 -11.59 -9.66
C LEU A 98 -11.98 -10.91 -11.01
N LYS A 99 -13.13 -10.23 -11.13
CA LYS A 99 -13.49 -9.45 -12.33
C LYS A 99 -12.75 -8.09 -12.32
N LYS A 100 -12.29 -7.59 -13.48
CA LYS A 100 -11.57 -6.30 -13.64
C LYS A 100 -10.25 -6.19 -12.83
N VAL A 101 -9.43 -7.25 -12.83
CA VAL A 101 -8.20 -7.33 -11.99
C VAL A 101 -6.88 -7.17 -12.73
N ASP A 102 -6.91 -7.13 -14.05
CA ASP A 102 -5.73 -6.83 -14.86
C ASP A 102 -5.09 -5.48 -14.51
N GLN A 103 -5.88 -4.57 -13.94
CA GLN A 103 -5.48 -3.24 -13.50
C GLN A 103 -4.95 -3.18 -12.06
N ILE A 104 -5.10 -4.24 -11.23
CA ILE A 104 -4.68 -4.23 -9.81
C ILE A 104 -3.21 -3.87 -9.63
N PRO A 105 -2.24 -4.47 -10.36
CA PRO A 105 -0.84 -4.09 -10.22
C PRO A 105 -0.58 -2.61 -10.48
N ALA A 106 -1.22 -2.05 -11.52
CA ALA A 106 -1.06 -0.65 -11.88
C ALA A 106 -1.74 0.30 -10.88
N ASN A 107 -2.88 -0.12 -10.31
CA ASN A 107 -3.59 0.61 -9.26
C ASN A 107 -2.76 0.68 -7.97
N GLU A 108 -2.24 -0.46 -7.49
CA GLU A 108 -1.38 -0.51 -6.30
C GLU A 108 -0.11 0.33 -6.51
N HIS A 109 0.54 0.20 -7.68
CA HIS A 109 1.70 1.04 -8.03
C HIS A 109 1.38 2.53 -8.00
N LEU A 110 0.31 2.96 -8.68
CA LEU A 110 -0.10 4.36 -8.71
C LEU A 110 -0.39 4.90 -7.31
N THR A 111 -1.16 4.16 -6.51
CA THR A 111 -1.56 4.56 -5.16
C THR A 111 -0.32 4.72 -4.27
N MET A 112 0.61 3.76 -4.33
CA MET A 112 1.88 3.82 -3.61
C MET A 112 2.79 4.97 -4.08
N GLN A 113 2.81 5.29 -5.38
CA GLN A 113 3.56 6.43 -5.90
C GLN A 113 2.95 7.77 -5.47
N ILE A 114 1.62 7.89 -5.43
CA ILE A 114 0.95 9.09 -4.93
C ILE A 114 1.24 9.28 -3.43
N ALA A 115 1.12 8.22 -2.63
CA ALA A 115 1.47 8.24 -1.20
C ALA A 115 2.87 8.80 -0.96
N LYS A 116 3.85 8.32 -1.74
CA LYS A 116 5.25 8.72 -1.63
C LYS A 116 5.53 10.12 -2.15
N GLN A 117 5.07 10.42 -3.36
CA GLN A 117 5.52 11.62 -4.10
C GLN A 117 4.67 12.86 -3.82
N VAL A 118 3.40 12.69 -3.44
CA VAL A 118 2.48 13.81 -3.19
C VAL A 118 2.33 14.04 -1.69
N PHE A 119 2.12 12.98 -0.91
CA PHE A 119 1.85 13.07 0.52
C PHE A 119 3.07 12.82 1.40
N ASN A 120 4.23 12.54 0.79
CA ASN A 120 5.49 12.27 1.49
C ASN A 120 5.37 11.19 2.59
N LEU A 121 4.50 10.19 2.37
CA LEU A 121 4.37 9.07 3.29
C LEU A 121 5.60 8.15 3.16
N ASN A 122 6.08 7.64 4.29
CA ASN A 122 7.12 6.61 4.30
C ASN A 122 6.53 5.30 3.75
N THR A 123 6.85 4.95 2.51
CA THR A 123 6.30 3.76 1.84
C THR A 123 7.38 2.75 1.46
N ALA A 124 6.98 1.49 1.35
CA ALA A 124 7.83 0.46 0.77
C ALA A 124 8.20 0.84 -0.68
N GLU A 125 9.48 0.67 -1.02
CA GLU A 125 9.93 0.87 -2.39
C GLU A 125 9.17 -0.09 -3.31
N ASN A 126 8.65 0.44 -4.42
CA ASN A 126 7.82 -0.31 -5.36
C ASN A 126 8.02 0.11 -6.82
N ALA A 127 7.64 -0.77 -7.74
CA ALA A 127 7.67 -0.56 -9.18
C ALA A 127 6.70 -1.53 -9.88
N LEU A 128 6.45 -1.29 -11.16
CA LEU A 128 5.91 -2.29 -12.08
C LEU A 128 7.03 -3.02 -12.79
N VAL A 129 6.83 -4.33 -12.94
CA VAL A 129 7.55 -5.22 -13.85
C VAL A 129 6.54 -5.88 -14.79
N PHE A 130 7.01 -6.42 -15.90
CA PHE A 130 6.14 -7.00 -16.93
C PHE A 130 6.62 -8.40 -17.28
N PHE A 131 5.67 -9.32 -17.50
CA PHE A 131 5.96 -10.60 -18.11
C PHE A 131 6.29 -10.43 -19.61
N LYS A 132 6.86 -11.47 -20.23
CA LYS A 132 7.23 -11.44 -21.66
C LYS A 132 6.07 -11.07 -22.59
N ASN A 133 4.85 -11.46 -22.24
CA ASN A 133 3.63 -11.14 -22.97
C ASN A 133 3.11 -9.70 -22.77
N GLY A 134 3.79 -8.87 -21.98
CA GLY A 134 3.39 -7.49 -21.70
C GLY A 134 2.48 -7.30 -20.49
N SER A 135 2.06 -8.36 -19.82
CA SER A 135 1.18 -8.23 -18.66
C SER A 135 1.93 -7.68 -17.44
N PRO A 136 1.35 -6.71 -16.70
CA PRO A 136 2.00 -6.11 -15.55
C PRO A 136 1.98 -7.02 -14.31
N ALA A 137 2.96 -6.85 -13.45
CA ALA A 137 2.99 -7.30 -12.07
C ALA A 137 3.59 -6.20 -11.18
N TYR A 138 3.09 -6.11 -9.96
CA TYR A 138 3.61 -5.18 -8.97
C TYR A 138 4.78 -5.85 -8.25
N ILE A 139 5.88 -5.13 -8.07
CA ILE A 139 7.02 -5.59 -7.29
C ILE A 139 7.34 -4.57 -6.19
N THR A 140 7.55 -5.07 -4.98
CA THR A 140 8.02 -4.25 -3.85
C THR A 140 9.27 -4.84 -3.24
N LYS A 141 10.16 -3.98 -2.78
CA LYS A 141 11.34 -4.35 -2.01
C LYS A 141 10.93 -4.58 -0.57
N ARG A 142 11.34 -5.72 0.00
CA ARG A 142 11.11 -6.02 1.41
C ARG A 142 11.89 -5.06 2.30
N PHE A 143 11.18 -4.32 3.14
CA PHE A 143 11.77 -3.45 4.15
C PHE A 143 12.18 -4.21 5.43
N ASP A 144 11.70 -5.43 5.62
CA ASP A 144 12.00 -6.29 6.77
C ASP A 144 13.25 -7.17 6.57
N VAL A 145 14.03 -6.93 5.50
CA VAL A 145 15.27 -7.66 5.21
C VAL A 145 16.48 -6.73 5.35
N LYS A 146 17.46 -7.14 6.14
CA LYS A 146 18.71 -6.39 6.38
C LYS A 146 19.64 -6.50 5.16
N LYS A 147 20.41 -5.44 4.87
CA LYS A 147 21.37 -5.42 3.74
C LYS A 147 22.43 -6.52 3.85
N GLU A 148 22.88 -6.81 5.06
CA GLU A 148 23.91 -7.82 5.36
C GLU A 148 23.32 -9.24 5.53
N GLY A 149 22.02 -9.40 5.29
CA GLY A 149 21.30 -10.64 5.55
C GLY A 149 20.62 -10.65 6.93
N GLY A 150 19.65 -11.54 7.08
CA GLY A 150 18.76 -11.57 8.25
C GLY A 150 17.51 -10.71 8.06
N LYS A 151 16.68 -10.64 9.11
CA LYS A 151 15.42 -9.90 9.10
C LYS A 151 15.38 -8.90 10.26
N TRP A 152 14.70 -7.80 10.04
CA TRP A 152 14.21 -6.94 11.12
C TRP A 152 12.99 -7.61 11.77
N GLY A 153 12.83 -7.46 13.09
CA GLY A 153 11.58 -7.77 13.74
C GLY A 153 10.44 -6.97 13.09
N LYS A 154 9.33 -7.64 12.75
CA LYS A 154 8.15 -7.00 12.16
C LYS A 154 6.91 -7.62 12.79
N GLU A 155 6.05 -6.80 13.35
CA GLU A 155 4.80 -7.24 13.97
C GLU A 155 3.61 -6.50 13.36
N ASP A 156 2.58 -7.24 12.93
CA ASP A 156 1.34 -6.64 12.44
C ASP A 156 0.38 -6.31 13.61
N PHE A 157 -0.57 -5.39 13.37
CA PHE A 157 -1.43 -4.93 14.45
C PHE A 157 -2.48 -5.96 14.89
N ALA A 158 -2.73 -7.03 14.12
CA ALA A 158 -3.58 -8.11 14.60
C ALA A 158 -2.86 -8.88 15.71
N THR A 159 -1.55 -9.15 15.54
CA THR A 159 -0.70 -9.71 16.59
C THR A 159 -0.65 -8.80 17.82
N LEU A 160 -0.42 -7.49 17.63
CA LEU A 160 -0.33 -6.54 18.75
C LEU A 160 -1.65 -6.38 19.52
N ALA A 161 -2.79 -6.53 18.82
CA ALA A 161 -4.12 -6.59 19.42
C ALA A 161 -4.41 -7.93 20.12
N GLY A 162 -3.54 -8.93 19.99
CA GLY A 162 -3.75 -10.27 20.51
C GLY A 162 -4.87 -11.03 19.80
N LYS A 163 -5.21 -10.67 18.56
CA LYS A 163 -6.29 -11.27 17.79
C LYS A 163 -5.77 -12.33 16.83
N THR A 164 -6.41 -13.50 16.86
CA THR A 164 -6.15 -14.63 15.96
C THR A 164 -7.47 -15.16 15.41
N LYS A 165 -7.38 -16.03 14.40
CA LYS A 165 -8.55 -16.75 13.89
C LYS A 165 -9.24 -17.58 14.99
N ASP A 166 -8.47 -18.13 15.92
CA ASP A 166 -8.96 -19.06 16.93
C ASP A 166 -9.70 -18.33 18.06
N ASN A 167 -9.30 -17.11 18.42
CA ASN A 167 -9.92 -16.38 19.53
C ASN A 167 -10.95 -15.32 19.10
N ALA A 168 -10.85 -14.79 17.87
CA ALA A 168 -11.68 -13.69 17.37
C ALA A 168 -12.36 -14.01 16.03
N GLY A 169 -12.35 -15.28 15.63
CA GLY A 169 -13.05 -15.78 14.44
C GLY A 169 -12.35 -15.42 13.12
N VAL A 170 -12.98 -15.80 12.00
CA VAL A 170 -12.38 -15.68 10.66
C VAL A 170 -12.15 -14.22 10.20
N ASN A 171 -12.92 -13.29 10.73
CA ASN A 171 -12.88 -11.86 10.37
C ASN A 171 -12.06 -11.02 11.37
N PHE A 172 -11.28 -11.64 12.26
CA PHE A 172 -10.53 -10.96 13.33
C PHE A 172 -9.67 -9.77 12.88
N LYS A 173 -9.21 -9.78 11.62
CA LYS A 173 -8.38 -8.71 11.05
C LYS A 173 -9.18 -7.42 10.76
N TYR A 174 -10.51 -7.50 10.67
CA TYR A 174 -11.43 -6.39 10.39
C TYR A 174 -12.13 -5.86 11.65
N ASP A 175 -12.36 -6.72 12.66
CA ASP A 175 -13.03 -6.36 13.91
C ASP A 175 -12.12 -5.54 14.85
N TYR A 176 -12.04 -4.24 14.58
CA TYR A 176 -11.34 -3.22 15.36
C TYR A 176 -11.77 -1.81 14.92
N SER A 177 -11.21 -0.77 15.55
CA SER A 177 -11.28 0.63 15.08
C SER A 177 -9.87 1.18 14.81
N TYR A 178 -9.77 2.22 13.96
CA TYR A 178 -8.50 2.93 13.80
C TYR A 178 -8.07 3.64 15.10
N GLU A 179 -9.02 4.08 15.93
CA GLU A 179 -8.72 4.65 17.26
C GLU A 179 -7.99 3.64 18.15
N GLU A 180 -8.50 2.41 18.21
CA GLU A 180 -7.88 1.33 18.99
C GLU A 180 -6.49 0.96 18.43
N ILE A 181 -6.20 1.13 17.12
CA ILE A 181 -4.84 0.97 16.57
C ILE A 181 -3.93 2.08 17.09
N GLY A 182 -4.43 3.33 17.12
CA GLY A 182 -3.72 4.45 17.72
C GLY A 182 -3.34 4.19 19.18
N MET A 183 -4.22 3.55 19.95
CA MET A 183 -3.93 3.14 21.34
C MET A 183 -2.81 2.08 21.41
N LEU A 184 -2.77 1.13 20.48
CA LEU A 184 -1.66 0.15 20.41
C LEU A 184 -0.32 0.82 20.08
N ILE A 185 -0.33 1.85 19.23
CA ILE A 185 0.88 2.65 18.94
C ILE A 185 1.35 3.33 20.22
N GLN A 186 0.47 3.99 20.97
CA GLN A 186 0.84 4.62 22.25
C GLN A 186 1.41 3.61 23.26
N LYS A 187 0.88 2.39 23.26
CA LYS A 187 1.28 1.32 24.18
C LYS A 187 2.65 0.71 23.84
N TYR A 188 2.91 0.42 22.56
CA TYR A 188 4.05 -0.41 22.16
C TYR A 188 5.21 0.35 21.49
N VAL A 189 4.99 1.60 21.08
CA VAL A 189 6.02 2.40 20.38
C VAL A 189 6.61 3.44 21.34
N PRO A 190 7.90 3.33 21.73
CA PRO A 190 8.53 4.30 22.62
C PRO A 190 8.45 5.75 22.10
N ALA A 191 8.60 5.93 20.79
CA ALA A 191 8.52 7.22 20.11
C ALA A 191 7.10 7.55 19.58
N TRP A 192 6.04 7.03 20.21
CA TRP A 192 4.67 7.11 19.66
C TRP A 192 4.22 8.53 19.30
N ARG A 193 4.64 9.57 20.02
CA ARG A 193 4.24 10.97 19.74
C ARG A 193 4.62 11.43 18.33
N VAL A 194 5.71 10.88 17.77
CA VAL A 194 6.14 11.15 16.39
C VAL A 194 5.46 10.17 15.43
N GLU A 195 5.39 8.89 15.79
CA GLU A 195 4.82 7.86 14.92
C GLU A 195 3.29 8.00 14.75
N ILE A 196 2.59 8.58 15.71
CA ILE A 196 1.15 8.77 15.65
C ILE A 196 0.74 9.78 14.58
N GLU A 197 1.55 10.82 14.32
CA GLU A 197 1.29 11.74 13.20
C GLU A 197 1.40 11.01 11.85
N LYS A 198 2.40 10.12 11.70
CA LYS A 198 2.56 9.31 10.49
C LYS A 198 1.39 8.35 10.28
N TYR A 199 0.97 7.70 11.36
CA TYR A 199 -0.19 6.81 11.36
C TYR A 199 -1.47 7.57 11.01
N PHE A 200 -1.69 8.74 11.61
CA PHE A 200 -2.83 9.60 11.32
C PHE A 200 -2.90 9.95 9.82
N SER A 201 -1.81 10.46 9.24
CA SER A 201 -1.74 10.78 7.82
C SER A 201 -1.98 9.55 6.93
N LEU A 202 -1.55 8.36 7.35
CA LEU A 202 -1.81 7.11 6.64
C LEU A 202 -3.30 6.71 6.67
N VAL A 203 -4.00 6.90 7.78
CA VAL A 203 -5.45 6.62 7.87
C VAL A 203 -6.24 7.58 6.99
N VAL A 204 -5.93 8.89 7.03
CA VAL A 204 -6.54 9.90 6.15
C VAL A 204 -6.28 9.56 4.68
N PHE A 205 -5.05 9.15 4.34
CA PHE A 205 -4.70 8.72 2.99
C PHE A 205 -5.53 7.52 2.52
N ASN A 206 -5.68 6.48 3.34
CA ASN A 206 -6.46 5.30 2.99
C ASN A 206 -7.92 5.65 2.71
N TYR A 207 -8.55 6.51 3.53
CA TYR A 207 -9.89 7.01 3.26
C TYR A 207 -9.96 7.78 1.93
N LEU A 208 -9.03 8.72 1.72
CA LEU A 208 -9.03 9.61 0.56
C LEU A 208 -8.87 8.85 -0.76
N PHE A 209 -8.11 7.76 -0.76
CA PHE A 209 -7.88 6.89 -1.91
C PHE A 209 -8.78 5.66 -1.95
N SER A 210 -9.82 5.60 -1.11
CA SER A 210 -10.79 4.51 -1.06
C SER A 210 -10.15 3.12 -0.90
N ASN A 211 -9.21 3.00 0.05
CA ASN A 211 -8.61 1.73 0.42
C ASN A 211 -9.45 1.02 1.50
N GLY A 212 -10.46 0.26 1.06
CA GLY A 212 -11.30 -0.55 1.94
C GLY A 212 -10.68 -1.90 2.37
N ASP A 213 -9.40 -2.16 2.06
CA ASP A 213 -8.66 -3.32 2.59
C ASP A 213 -7.58 -2.92 3.61
N ALA A 214 -7.51 -1.65 4.05
CA ALA A 214 -6.60 -1.18 5.10
C ALA A 214 -6.93 -1.72 6.52
N HIS A 215 -6.90 -3.05 6.68
CA HIS A 215 -7.22 -3.77 7.92
C HIS A 215 -5.99 -3.96 8.83
N LEU A 216 -6.15 -4.58 10.00
CA LEU A 216 -5.08 -4.73 11.02
C LEU A 216 -3.74 -5.27 10.48
N LYS A 217 -3.77 -6.19 9.53
CA LYS A 217 -2.54 -6.80 8.96
C LYS A 217 -1.79 -5.91 7.96
N ASN A 218 -2.39 -4.80 7.55
CA ASN A 218 -1.80 -3.83 6.61
C ASN A 218 -1.11 -2.67 7.34
N PHE A 219 -1.16 -2.68 8.67
CA PHE A 219 -0.31 -1.86 9.53
C PHE A 219 0.70 -2.77 10.22
N SER A 220 1.92 -2.28 10.42
CA SER A 220 2.94 -3.02 11.17
C SER A 220 3.89 -2.10 11.88
N LEU A 221 4.49 -2.63 12.94
CA LEU A 221 5.70 -2.08 13.54
C LEU A 221 6.93 -2.79 12.96
N LEU A 222 8.02 -2.06 12.83
CA LEU A 222 9.31 -2.54 12.35
C LEU A 222 10.38 -2.19 13.38
N GLU A 223 11.21 -3.17 13.70
CA GLU A 223 12.40 -3.02 14.53
C GLU A 223 13.40 -2.07 13.85
N SER A 224 13.89 -1.10 14.61
CA SER A 224 14.93 -0.17 14.20
C SER A 224 16.32 -0.75 14.46
N SER A 225 17.37 -0.08 13.95
CA SER A 225 18.76 -0.46 14.26
C SER A 225 19.14 -0.36 15.74
N LYS A 226 18.32 0.31 16.57
CA LYS A 226 18.49 0.41 18.02
C LYS A 226 17.67 -0.62 18.81
N GLY A 227 16.91 -1.47 18.14
CA GLY A 227 16.08 -2.52 18.76
C GLY A 227 14.70 -2.04 19.26
N ASP A 228 14.39 -0.75 19.17
CA ASP A 228 13.04 -0.22 19.38
C ASP A 228 12.16 -0.43 18.15
N TYR A 229 10.84 -0.38 18.33
CA TYR A 229 9.86 -0.55 17.24
C TYR A 229 9.27 0.81 16.83
N LEU A 230 9.19 1.03 15.52
CA LEU A 230 8.61 2.21 14.88
C LEU A 230 7.53 1.78 13.88
N LEU A 231 6.72 2.72 13.37
CA LEU A 231 5.77 2.38 12.32
C LEU A 231 6.55 1.96 11.06
N SER A 232 6.19 0.80 10.48
CA SER A 232 6.85 0.32 9.27
C SER A 232 6.57 1.27 8.09
N PRO A 233 7.37 1.23 7.01
CA PRO A 233 6.93 1.80 5.75
C PRO A 233 5.54 1.27 5.37
N ALA A 234 4.66 2.13 4.87
CA ALA A 234 3.35 1.74 4.39
C ALA A 234 3.47 0.83 3.16
N TYR A 235 2.58 -0.15 3.06
CA TYR A 235 2.54 -1.14 1.99
C TYR A 235 1.08 -1.52 1.71
N ASP A 236 0.83 -2.22 0.60
CA ASP A 236 -0.50 -2.69 0.20
C ASP A 236 -1.53 -1.52 0.13
N LEU A 237 -1.08 -0.33 -0.30
CA LEU A 237 -1.97 0.82 -0.55
C LEU A 237 -2.57 0.70 -1.95
N ILE A 238 -3.90 0.66 -2.03
CA ILE A 238 -4.63 0.47 -3.27
C ILE A 238 -6.00 1.15 -3.20
N ASN A 239 -6.52 1.61 -4.33
CA ASN A 239 -7.93 2.02 -4.44
C ASN A 239 -8.80 0.77 -4.69
N THR A 240 -9.34 0.16 -3.64
CA THR A 240 -10.16 -1.07 -3.76
C THR A 240 -11.46 -0.82 -4.52
N ARG A 241 -12.04 0.38 -4.36
CA ARG A 241 -13.29 0.80 -5.01
C ARG A 241 -13.24 0.78 -6.54
N LEU A 242 -12.03 0.81 -7.13
CA LEU A 242 -11.84 0.63 -8.57
C LEU A 242 -12.21 -0.78 -9.06
N HIS A 243 -12.11 -1.79 -8.20
CA HIS A 243 -12.26 -3.19 -8.55
C HIS A 243 -13.52 -3.83 -7.97
N VAL A 244 -13.93 -3.41 -6.78
CA VAL A 244 -15.07 -3.95 -6.04
C VAL A 244 -15.89 -2.83 -5.42
N ASP A 245 -17.16 -3.07 -5.13
CA ASP A 245 -17.92 -2.14 -4.30
C ASP A 245 -17.52 -2.39 -2.84
N ASP A 246 -16.89 -1.39 -2.23
CA ASP A 246 -16.26 -1.51 -0.93
C ASP A 246 -16.80 -0.45 0.02
N SER A 247 -16.68 -0.76 1.31
CA SER A 247 -16.97 0.15 2.41
C SER A 247 -15.99 1.33 2.44
N ASP A 248 -16.33 2.34 3.23
CA ASP A 248 -15.47 3.53 3.40
C ASP A 248 -14.18 3.23 4.18
N PHE A 249 -14.24 2.22 5.04
CA PHE A 249 -13.17 1.80 5.93
C PHE A 249 -13.13 0.28 6.01
N ALA A 250 -11.92 -0.28 5.94
CA ALA A 250 -11.74 -1.73 6.10
C ALA A 250 -12.15 -2.25 7.48
N LEU A 251 -11.91 -1.47 8.53
CA LEU A 251 -12.21 -1.89 9.90
C LEU A 251 -13.69 -1.68 10.22
N ASP A 252 -14.32 -2.68 10.83
CA ASP A 252 -15.78 -2.73 11.04
C ASP A 252 -16.31 -1.55 11.87
N LYS A 253 -15.53 -1.09 12.87
CA LYS A 253 -15.87 0.08 13.71
C LYS A 253 -15.44 1.41 13.08
N GLY A 254 -14.82 1.40 11.90
CA GLY A 254 -14.32 2.60 11.24
C GLY A 254 -13.30 3.36 12.10
N LEU A 255 -13.48 4.68 12.22
CA LEU A 255 -12.55 5.55 12.94
C LEU A 255 -12.57 5.35 14.45
N PHE A 256 -13.74 5.13 15.06
CA PHE A 256 -13.96 5.29 16.49
C PHE A 256 -14.47 4.01 17.14
N ALA A 257 -13.98 3.70 18.34
CA ALA A 257 -14.39 2.50 19.06
C ALA A 257 -15.84 2.57 19.60
N ASP A 258 -16.36 3.79 19.77
CA ASP A 258 -17.66 4.12 20.36
C ASP A 258 -18.69 4.58 19.32
N ASP A 259 -18.45 4.31 18.03
CA ASP A 259 -19.29 4.72 16.90
C ASP A 259 -19.55 6.23 16.82
N PHE A 260 -18.64 7.06 17.36
CA PHE A 260 -18.73 8.51 17.23
C PHE A 260 -18.83 8.94 15.75
N LYS A 261 -19.69 9.93 15.50
CA LYS A 261 -19.87 10.59 14.19
C LYS A 261 -20.10 12.07 14.42
N SER A 262 -19.43 12.93 13.67
CA SER A 262 -19.74 14.36 13.66
C SER A 262 -21.17 14.60 13.15
N GLU A 263 -21.72 15.78 13.41
CA GLU A 263 -23.04 16.16 12.89
C GLU A 263 -23.08 16.13 11.36
N GLU A 264 -21.99 16.49 10.69
CA GLU A 264 -21.86 16.39 9.24
C GLU A 264 -21.85 14.94 8.75
N CYS A 265 -21.14 14.05 9.44
CA CYS A 265 -21.14 12.63 9.10
C CYS A 265 -22.53 12.01 9.30
N LYS A 266 -23.26 12.39 10.36
CA LYS A 266 -24.65 11.94 10.57
C LYS A 266 -25.59 12.38 9.45
N LYS A 267 -25.42 13.62 8.94
CA LYS A 267 -26.25 14.16 7.86
C LYS A 267 -25.93 13.57 6.49
N ASN A 268 -24.65 13.42 6.17
CA ASN A 268 -24.20 13.04 4.82
C ASN A 268 -23.87 11.54 4.67
N GLY A 269 -23.81 10.80 5.78
CA GLY A 269 -23.38 9.41 5.81
C GLY A 269 -21.91 9.21 5.43
N GLN A 270 -21.09 10.26 5.51
CA GLN A 270 -19.70 10.28 5.04
C GLN A 270 -18.79 11.03 6.02
N PRO A 271 -17.63 10.46 6.40
CA PRO A 271 -16.66 11.14 7.26
C PRO A 271 -16.18 12.47 6.67
N SER A 272 -16.04 13.46 7.54
CA SER A 272 -15.63 14.83 7.22
C SER A 272 -14.34 15.21 7.93
N ILE A 273 -13.84 16.42 7.67
CA ILE A 273 -12.70 16.99 8.41
C ILE A 273 -12.93 17.01 9.92
N ASN A 274 -14.18 17.14 10.39
CA ASN A 274 -14.51 17.15 11.81
C ASN A 274 -14.30 15.78 12.44
N ASP A 275 -14.68 14.71 11.75
CA ASP A 275 -14.43 13.33 12.19
C ASP A 275 -12.93 13.05 12.26
N PHE A 276 -12.15 13.42 11.24
CA PHE A 276 -10.71 13.23 11.28
C PHE A 276 -10.00 14.11 12.31
N THR A 277 -10.52 15.31 12.58
CA THR A 277 -10.02 16.19 13.65
C THR A 277 -10.25 15.59 15.02
N GLU A 278 -11.45 15.03 15.26
CA GLU A 278 -11.76 14.34 16.51
C GLU A 278 -10.93 13.07 16.66
N PHE A 279 -10.84 12.27 15.60
CA PHE A 279 -9.98 11.08 15.56
C PHE A 279 -8.52 11.41 15.93
N ALA A 280 -7.96 12.46 15.34
CA ALA A 280 -6.60 12.92 15.64
C ALA A 280 -6.40 13.25 17.13
N LYS A 281 -7.36 13.95 17.74
CA LYS A 281 -7.32 14.28 19.17
C LYS A 281 -7.32 13.02 20.04
N ARG A 282 -8.24 12.09 19.75
CA ARG A 282 -8.42 10.85 20.53
C ARG A 282 -7.19 9.96 20.50
N ILE A 283 -6.53 9.84 19.34
CA ILE A 283 -5.28 9.08 19.23
C ILE A 283 -4.05 9.82 19.76
N GLY A 284 -4.18 11.07 20.22
CA GLY A 284 -3.12 11.82 20.88
C GLY A 284 -2.25 12.68 19.95
N VAL A 285 -2.73 13.04 18.75
CA VAL A 285 -2.06 14.06 17.91
C VAL A 285 -2.17 15.41 18.60
N VAL A 286 -1.06 16.15 18.63
CA VAL A 286 -1.02 17.50 19.22
C VAL A 286 -1.97 18.43 18.46
N VAL A 287 -2.88 19.11 19.16
CA VAL A 287 -3.96 19.92 18.55
C VAL A 287 -3.43 20.93 17.53
N SER A 288 -2.33 21.62 17.84
CA SER A 288 -1.70 22.60 16.95
C SER A 288 -1.09 22.01 15.67
N ARG A 289 -1.03 20.69 15.55
CA ARG A 289 -0.50 19.94 14.40
C ARG A 289 -1.61 19.40 13.50
N ILE A 290 -2.83 19.21 14.02
CA ILE A 290 -3.93 18.53 13.31
C ILE A 290 -4.24 19.21 11.97
N GLU A 291 -4.45 20.53 11.99
CA GLU A 291 -4.72 21.30 10.77
C GLU A 291 -3.57 21.15 9.76
N LYS A 292 -2.32 21.29 10.21
CA LYS A 292 -1.14 21.14 9.35
C LYS A 292 -1.04 19.75 8.72
N LEU A 293 -1.46 18.70 9.44
CA LEU A 293 -1.46 17.32 8.93
C LEU A 293 -2.62 17.06 7.97
N LEU A 294 -3.76 17.73 8.13
CA LEU A 294 -4.94 17.58 7.27
C LEU A 294 -4.88 18.42 5.99
N ASN A 295 -4.27 19.61 6.04
CA ASN A 295 -4.24 20.55 4.91
C ASN A 295 -3.83 19.91 3.57
N PRO A 296 -2.75 19.08 3.50
CA PRO A 296 -2.37 18.44 2.24
C PRO A 296 -3.46 17.56 1.61
N PHE A 297 -4.37 17.00 2.42
CA PHE A 297 -5.45 16.11 2.00
C PHE A 297 -6.71 16.85 1.55
N VAL A 298 -6.88 18.10 2.00
CA VAL A 298 -8.04 18.94 1.66
C VAL A 298 -7.75 19.80 0.44
N GLU A 299 -6.51 20.22 0.26
CA GLU A 299 -6.05 21.02 -0.87
C GLU A 299 -6.04 20.24 -2.19
N LYS A 300 -6.22 20.95 -3.30
CA LYS A 300 -6.10 20.35 -4.63
C LYS A 300 -4.63 20.09 -4.95
N GLN A 301 -4.23 18.83 -4.97
CA GLN A 301 -2.91 18.39 -5.40
C GLN A 301 -2.87 18.12 -6.92
N SER A 302 -2.42 19.09 -7.72
CA SER A 302 -2.38 18.96 -9.19
C SER A 302 -1.51 17.78 -9.66
N PHE A 303 -0.44 17.46 -8.92
CA PHE A 303 0.48 16.39 -9.29
C PHE A 303 -0.17 14.98 -9.25
N ILE A 304 -1.29 14.81 -8.53
CA ILE A 304 -2.06 13.55 -8.59
C ILE A 304 -2.60 13.32 -10.00
N GLU A 305 -3.15 14.35 -10.65
CA GLU A 305 -3.67 14.22 -12.02
C GLU A 305 -2.54 13.84 -13.00
N THR A 306 -1.34 14.40 -12.81
CA THR A 306 -0.13 14.01 -13.57
C THR A 306 0.21 12.54 -13.36
N LEU A 307 0.34 12.07 -12.12
CA LEU A 307 0.68 10.68 -11.83
C LEU A 307 -0.39 9.71 -12.34
N VAL A 308 -1.68 10.04 -12.20
CA VAL A 308 -2.77 9.24 -12.77
C VAL A 308 -2.64 9.18 -14.30
N ASN A 309 -2.36 10.29 -14.97
CA ASN A 309 -2.16 10.31 -16.42
C ASN A 309 -0.94 9.49 -16.87
N HIS A 310 0.13 9.49 -16.09
CA HIS A 310 1.35 8.72 -16.37
C HIS A 310 1.24 7.25 -15.96
N SER A 311 0.27 6.89 -15.12
CA SER A 311 0.04 5.51 -14.69
C SER A 311 -0.26 4.56 -15.84
N PHE A 312 -0.09 3.28 -15.54
CA PHE A 312 -0.35 2.16 -16.44
C PHE A 312 -1.82 1.70 -16.44
N LEU A 313 -2.70 2.44 -15.75
CA LEU A 313 -4.14 2.21 -15.77
C LEU A 313 -4.73 2.46 -17.17
N SER A 314 -5.85 1.81 -17.46
CA SER A 314 -6.66 2.09 -18.65
C SER A 314 -7.22 3.52 -18.63
N LYS A 315 -7.60 4.06 -19.80
CA LYS A 315 -8.24 5.39 -19.88
C LYS A 315 -9.55 5.49 -19.08
N ALA A 316 -10.28 4.38 -18.95
CA ALA A 316 -11.51 4.34 -18.16
C ALA A 316 -11.18 4.36 -16.66
N ASP A 317 -10.19 3.57 -16.25
CA ASP A 317 -9.79 3.46 -14.84
C ASP A 317 -9.10 4.72 -14.33
N LYS A 318 -8.33 5.44 -15.16
CA LYS A 318 -7.81 6.77 -14.81
C LYS A 318 -8.92 7.76 -14.45
N ARG A 319 -10.00 7.76 -15.23
CA ARG A 319 -11.19 8.60 -14.98
C ARG A 319 -11.91 8.17 -13.71
N GLY A 320 -12.12 6.86 -13.53
CA GLY A 320 -12.73 6.30 -12.32
C GLY A 320 -11.93 6.61 -11.06
N TYR A 321 -10.61 6.42 -11.11
CA TYR A 321 -9.69 6.70 -10.00
C TYR A 321 -9.78 8.17 -9.56
N LEU A 322 -9.71 9.12 -10.51
CA LEU A 322 -9.84 10.55 -10.21
C LEU A 322 -11.23 10.90 -9.68
N LEU A 323 -12.30 10.32 -10.23
CA LEU A 323 -13.65 10.55 -9.75
C LEU A 323 -13.79 10.11 -8.28
N MET A 324 -13.34 8.90 -7.95
CA MET A 324 -13.40 8.37 -6.58
C MET A 324 -12.58 9.22 -5.60
N TYR A 325 -11.34 9.58 -5.96
CA TYR A 325 -10.49 10.48 -5.18
C TYR A 325 -11.16 11.85 -4.96
N ASN A 326 -11.67 12.48 -6.01
CA ASN A 326 -12.34 13.79 -5.93
C ASN A 326 -13.59 13.72 -5.05
N THR A 327 -14.37 12.64 -5.16
CA THR A 327 -15.56 12.42 -4.32
C THR A 327 -15.19 12.35 -2.85
N ARG A 328 -14.19 11.54 -2.46
CA ARG A 328 -13.69 11.47 -1.08
C ARG A 328 -13.15 12.80 -0.58
N ARG A 329 -12.37 13.51 -1.41
CA ARG A 329 -11.85 14.84 -1.05
C ARG A 329 -12.97 15.83 -0.80
N ASN A 330 -14.03 15.80 -1.60
CA ASN A 330 -15.17 16.70 -1.44
C ASN A 330 -15.92 16.42 -0.14
N TYR A 331 -16.11 15.14 0.25
CA TYR A 331 -16.68 14.79 1.56
C TYR A 331 -15.76 15.23 2.70
N LEU A 332 -14.46 14.99 2.59
CA LEU A 332 -13.48 15.41 3.59
C LEU A 332 -13.47 16.93 3.78
N LYS A 333 -13.46 17.70 2.68
CA LYS A 333 -13.39 19.18 2.71
C LYS A 333 -14.63 19.83 3.31
N LYS A 334 -15.81 19.20 3.21
CA LYS A 334 -17.09 19.83 3.58
C LYS A 334 -17.03 20.36 5.02
N THR A 335 -16.86 21.68 5.09
CA THR A 335 -17.08 22.54 6.24
C THR A 335 -17.94 23.66 5.68
N ILE A 336 -19.06 23.95 6.35
CA ILE A 336 -20.16 24.81 5.87
C ILE A 336 -19.66 26.16 5.35
#